data_AF-A0A7J3M2C5-F1
#
_entry.id   AF-A0A7J3M2C5-F1
#
_cell.length_a   1.000
_cell.length_b   1.000
_cell.length_c   1.000
_cell.angle_alpha   90.00
_cell.angle_beta   90.00
_cell.angle_gamma   90.00
#
_symmetry.space_group_name_H-M   'P 1'
#
loop_
_entity.id
_entity.type
_entity.pdbx_description
1 polymer ?
#
loop_
_entity_poly.entity_id
_entity_poly.type
_entity_poly.pdbx_seq_one_letter_code
_entity_poly.pdbx_strand_id
1 'polypeptide(L)' 'MVKKALAGIYVHNKNGKIVYVNEIVEKATGYSKEEIYGLKDFTLLSFEDDRERMKEIMKRFLMGK' A
#
# COMPACT_ATOMS: atom_id res chain seq x y z
N MET A 1 13.13 -14.10 -2.28
CA MET A 1 14.08 -13.17 -1.62
C MET A 1 13.42 -11.89 -1.05
N VAL A 2 12.19 -11.52 -1.44
CA VAL A 2 11.51 -10.29 -0.97
C VAL A 2 11.08 -10.33 0.51
N LYS A 3 10.86 -11.51 1.11
CA LYS A 3 10.39 -11.66 2.51
C LYS A 3 11.38 -11.22 3.60
N LYS A 4 12.68 -11.04 3.29
CA LYS A 4 13.71 -10.62 4.27
C LYS A 4 14.06 -9.12 4.21
N ALA A 5 13.40 -8.35 3.35
CA ALA A 5 13.60 -6.91 3.31
C ALA A 5 13.08 -6.28 4.61
N LEU A 6 13.83 -5.34 5.20
CA LEU A 6 13.39 -4.54 6.35
C LEU A 6 12.33 -3.51 5.97
N ALA A 7 12.06 -3.33 4.68
CA ALA A 7 11.04 -2.43 4.16
C ALA A 7 9.67 -3.13 4.06
N GLY A 8 8.61 -2.37 4.32
CA GLY A 8 7.24 -2.77 3.98
C GLY A 8 7.07 -2.86 2.47
N ILE A 9 6.61 -4.00 1.97
CA ILE A 9 6.41 -4.22 0.54
C ILE A 9 4.96 -4.65 0.33
N TYR A 10 4.25 -3.92 -0.53
CA TYR A 10 2.92 -4.26 -0.99
C TYR A 10 2.83 -4.14 -2.51
N VAL A 11 1.88 -4.86 -3.12
CA VAL A 11 1.55 -4.77 -4.54
C VAL A 11 0.06 -4.55 -4.66
N HIS A 12 -0.35 -3.63 -5.54
CA HIS A 12 -1.75 -3.42 -5.89
C HIS A 12 -2.00 -3.65 -7.38
N ASN A 13 -3.22 -4.01 -7.74
CA ASN A 13 -3.64 -4.14 -9.14
C ASN A 13 -3.97 -2.77 -9.75
N LYS A 14 -4.34 -2.73 -11.03
CA LYS A 14 -4.68 -1.47 -11.75
C LYS A 14 -5.83 -0.67 -11.13
N ASN A 15 -6.65 -1.29 -10.28
CA ASN A 15 -7.78 -0.65 -9.60
C ASN A 15 -7.41 -0.19 -8.18
N GLY A 16 -6.13 -0.23 -7.80
CA GLY A 16 -5.67 0.17 -6.47
C GLY A 16 -5.88 -0.89 -5.37
N LYS A 17 -6.48 -2.05 -5.68
CA LYS A 17 -6.68 -3.11 -4.70
C LYS A 17 -5.36 -3.82 -4.39
N ILE A 18 -5.04 -3.95 -3.11
CA ILE A 18 -3.84 -4.65 -2.64
C ILE A 18 -4.00 -6.16 -2.87
N VAL A 19 -3.02 -6.77 -3.53
CA VAL A 19 -2.97 -8.20 -3.87
C VAL A 19 -1.81 -8.95 -3.21
N TYR A 20 -0.85 -8.22 -2.65
CA TYR A 20 0.27 -8.78 -1.91
C TYR A 20 0.73 -7.80 -0.82
N VAL A 21 1.13 -8.36 0.33
CA VAL A 21 1.88 -7.66 1.38
C VAL A 21 2.91 -8.61 1.98
N ASN A 22 4.04 -8.08 2.45
CA ASN A 22 4.95 -8.81 3.33
C ASN A 22 4.60 -8.59 4.80
N GLU A 23 5.19 -9.40 5.68
CA GLU A 23 4.97 -9.33 7.14
C GLU A 23 5.40 -7.99 7.76
N ILE A 24 6.28 -7.24 7.09
CA ILE A 24 6.73 -5.94 7.57
C ILE A 24 5.61 -4.91 7.46
N VAL A 25 4.78 -4.97 6.42
CA VAL A 25 3.61 -4.10 6.31
C VAL A 25 2.65 -4.35 7.47
N GLU A 26 2.35 -5.61 7.78
CA GLU A 26 1.45 -5.95 8.89
C GLU A 26 1.99 -5.43 10.23
N LYS A 27 3.30 -5.63 10.48
CA LYS A 27 3.96 -5.13 11.69
C LYS A 27 4.00 -3.60 11.78
N ALA A 28 4.18 -2.91 10.65
CA ALA A 28 4.32 -1.46 10.61
C ALA A 28 2.97 -0.74 10.70
N THR A 29 1.92 -1.29 10.11
CA THR A 29 0.58 -0.67 10.11
C THR A 29 -0.30 -1.14 11.26
N GLY A 30 -0.02 -2.33 11.81
CA GLY A 30 -0.86 -2.99 12.82
C GLY A 30 -2.07 -3.74 12.25
N TYR A 31 -2.30 -3.70 10.94
CA TYR A 31 -3.36 -4.46 10.28
C TYR A 31 -2.88 -5.85 9.88
N SER A 32 -3.74 -6.84 10.03
CA SER A 32 -3.54 -8.16 9.43
C SER A 32 -3.59 -8.09 7.92
N LYS A 33 -2.90 -9.02 7.26
CA LYS A 33 -2.98 -9.21 5.81
C LYS A 33 -4.41 -9.34 5.30
N GLU A 34 -5.28 -10.03 6.03
CA GLU A 34 -6.68 -10.23 5.67
C GLU A 34 -7.45 -8.90 5.65
N GLU A 35 -7.25 -8.06 6.67
CA GLU A 35 -7.83 -6.71 6.72
C GLU A 35 -7.30 -5.84 5.57
N ILE A 36 -5.99 -5.90 5.30
CA ILE A 36 -5.36 -5.14 4.21
C ILE A 36 -5.92 -5.58 2.84
N TYR A 37 -6.17 -6.86 2.63
CA TYR A 37 -6.73 -7.38 1.38
C TYR A 37 -8.22 -7.07 1.22
N GLY A 38 -8.91 -6.78 2.33
CA GLY A 38 -10.27 -6.25 2.34
C GLY A 38 -10.37 -4.79 1.92
N LEU A 39 -9.26 -4.05 1.90
CA LEU A 39 -9.25 -2.64 1.48
C LEU A 39 -9.59 -2.52 -0.01
N LYS A 40 -10.48 -1.57 -0.31
CA LYS A 40 -10.89 -1.26 -1.68
C LYS A 40 -9.77 -0.57 -2.48
N ASP A 41 -8.92 0.18 -1.78
CA ASP A 41 -7.87 1.02 -2.35
C ASP A 41 -6.69 1.13 -1.37
N PHE A 42 -5.46 1.11 -1.89
CA PHE A 42 -4.23 1.17 -1.08
C PHE A 42 -4.04 2.46 -0.29
N THR A 43 -4.66 3.57 -0.69
CA THR A 43 -4.62 4.87 0.01
C THR A 43 -5.29 4.81 1.38
N LEU A 44 -6.12 3.79 1.64
CA LEU A 44 -6.72 3.57 2.97
C LEU A 44 -5.70 3.18 4.04
N LEU A 45 -4.47 2.82 3.65
CA LEU A 45 -3.34 2.67 4.57
C LEU A 45 -2.72 4.01 5.00
N SER A 46 -3.09 5.12 4.36
CA SER A 46 -2.67 6.47 4.75
C SER A 46 -3.70 7.13 5.67
N PHE A 47 -3.21 8.00 6.56
CA PHE A 47 -4.07 8.92 7.31
C PHE A 47 -4.96 9.71 6.35
N GLU A 48 -6.17 10.05 6.80
CA GLU A 48 -7.20 10.67 5.94
C GLU A 48 -6.68 11.94 5.25
N ASP A 49 -6.02 12.81 6.00
CA ASP A 49 -5.44 14.07 5.52
C ASP A 49 -4.34 13.87 4.46
N ASP A 50 -3.69 12.70 4.45
CA ASP A 50 -2.60 12.37 3.51
C ASP A 50 -3.10 11.66 2.24
N ARG A 51 -4.36 11.23 2.18
CA ARG A 51 -4.85 10.40 1.06
C ARG A 51 -4.81 11.11 -0.28
N GLU A 52 -5.23 12.37 -0.34
CA GLU A 52 -5.21 13.17 -1.57
C GLU A 52 -3.78 13.43 -2.05
N ARG A 53 -2.87 13.75 -1.11
CA ARG A 53 -1.44 13.88 -1.41
C ARG A 53 -0.87 12.58 -1.98
N MET A 54 -1.27 11.43 -1.42
CA MET A 54 -0.79 10.13 -1.88
C MET A 54 -1.28 9.78 -3.29
N LYS A 55 -2.53 10.11 -3.62
CA LYS A 55 -3.07 9.97 -4.98
C LYS A 55 -2.28 10.82 -5.97
N GLU A 56 -1.93 12.05 -5.60
CA GLU A 56 -1.16 12.94 -6.47
C GLU A 56 0.26 12.40 -6.72
N ILE A 57 0.95 11.96 -5.66
CA ILE A 57 2.27 11.33 -5.76
C ILE A 57 2.21 10.12 -6.70
N MET A 58 1.21 9.25 -6.53
CA MET A 58 1.07 8.06 -7.37
C MET A 58 0.77 8.44 -8.83
N LYS A 59 -0.05 9.46 -9.08
CA LYS A 59 -0.32 9.96 -10.43
C LYS A 59 0.95 10.46 -11.11
N ARG A 60 1.82 11.17 -10.39
CA ARG A 60 3.13 11.62 -10.91
C ARG A 60 4.04 10.44 -11.23
N PHE A 61 4.12 9.46 -10.32
CA PHE A 61 4.91 8.24 -10.49
C PHE A 61 4.49 7.43 -11.73
N LEU A 62 3.18 7.26 -11.95
CA LEU A 62 2.63 6.58 -13.12
C LEU A 62 2.85 7.35 -14.44
N MET A 63 2.96 8.67 -14.36
CA MET A 63 3.24 9.54 -15.50
C MET A 63 4.73 9.70 -15.81
N GLY A 64 5.62 9.06 -15.03
CA GLY A 64 7.07 9.14 -15.23
C GLY A 64 7.65 10.53 -14.96
N LYS A 65 7.01 11.33 -14.09
CA LYS A 65 7.47 12.65 -13.65
C LYS A 65 7.84 12.66 -12.18
#